data_AF-F0Q4L7-F1
#
_entry.id   AF-F0Q4L7-F1
#
_cell.length_a   1.000
_cell.length_b   1.000
_cell.length_c   1.000
_cell.angle_alpha   90.00
_cell.angle_beta   90.00
_cell.angle_gamma   90.00
#
_symmetry.space_group_name_H-M   'P 1'
#
loop_
_entity.id
_entity.type
_entity.pdbx_description
1 polymer ?
#
loop_
_entity_poly.entity_id
_entity_poly.type
_entity_poly.pdbx_seq_one_letter_code
_entity_poly.pdbx_strand_id
1 'polypeptide(L)'
;MAEQRYADAMRAGGSCPVEPGRKRPACAGGRTTVWRWARSLWCTGLCCAAACAVASVEPYRLLTEQETGDARIVVQHLRQSPDAGSMKAAQRLRRQGERQMQRGNWPAAFRLFGKSMVRYPAPEALAGYADAEIRMLAQMHARQPRADATMRADVRHAVRFYESSLAADTVLGSLPSKERSRIERNAGCLRAFIRTGDQPASCEPLQWYASGR
;
A
#
# COMPACT_ATOMS: atom_id res chain seq x y z
N MET A 1 11.30 2.08 26.82
CA MET A 1 12.03 3.26 26.28
C MET A 1 12.47 3.07 24.82
N ALA A 2 11.55 2.65 23.93
CA ALA A 2 11.85 2.46 22.51
C ALA A 2 10.87 3.21 21.58
N GLU A 3 9.77 3.75 22.12
CA GLU A 3 8.75 4.48 21.33
C GLU A 3 9.11 5.94 21.07
N GLN A 4 9.98 6.57 21.88
CA GLN A 4 10.37 7.98 21.65
C GLN A 4 11.32 8.17 20.47
N ARG A 5 12.05 7.12 20.03
CA ARG A 5 12.99 7.24 18.91
C ARG A 5 12.35 7.13 17.52
N TYR A 6 11.07 6.75 17.43
CA TYR A 6 10.36 6.65 16.15
C TYR A 6 9.59 7.95 15.80
N ALA A 7 9.31 8.79 16.79
CA ALA A 7 8.62 10.07 16.59
C ALA A 7 9.53 11.19 16.07
N ASP A 8 10.83 11.15 16.38
CA ASP A 8 11.77 12.23 16.00
C ASP A 8 12.29 12.12 14.55
N ALA A 9 12.11 10.97 13.89
CA ALA A 9 12.53 10.79 12.49
C ALA A 9 11.54 11.38 11.47
N MET A 10 10.33 11.76 11.89
CA MET A 10 9.27 12.29 11.01
C MET A 10 9.16 13.83 11.04
N ARG A 11 10.04 14.53 11.78
CA ARG A 11 10.04 16.01 11.87
C ARG A 11 11.14 16.68 11.01
N ALA A 12 11.94 15.90 10.26
CA ALA A 12 12.94 16.43 9.35
C ALA A 12 12.35 16.71 7.96
N GLY A 13 11.50 17.72 7.89
CA GLY A 13 10.95 18.26 6.66
C GLY A 13 11.09 19.78 6.62
N GLY A 14 12.12 20.27 5.93
CA GLY A 14 12.12 21.60 5.34
C GLY A 14 12.92 22.69 6.06
N SER A 15 14.10 23.00 5.50
CA SER A 15 14.56 24.40 5.35
C SER A 15 15.74 24.41 4.39
N CYS A 16 15.54 24.96 3.18
CA CYS A 16 16.65 25.31 2.28
C CYS A 16 17.50 26.40 2.96
N PRO A 17 18.83 26.25 3.08
CA PRO A 17 19.67 27.31 3.59
C PRO A 17 19.81 28.40 2.52
N VAL A 18 19.39 29.62 2.87
CA VAL A 18 19.74 30.86 2.17
C VAL A 18 21.06 31.34 2.75
N GLU A 19 22.14 31.33 1.97
CA GLU A 19 23.39 31.99 2.36
C GLU A 19 23.28 33.51 2.15
N PRO A 20 23.79 34.35 3.09
CA PRO A 20 23.85 35.78 2.93
C PRO A 20 25.20 36.24 2.35
N GLY A 21 25.14 37.04 1.29
CA GLY A 21 26.15 38.05 0.99
C GLY A 21 27.31 37.65 0.06
N ARG A 22 27.19 37.97 -1.23
CA ARG A 22 28.24 38.71 -1.96
C ARG A 22 27.76 39.26 -3.31
N LYS A 23 27.92 40.58 -3.41
CA LYS A 23 28.26 41.43 -4.57
C LYS A 23 27.48 41.28 -5.89
N ARG A 24 26.75 42.35 -6.21
CA ARG A 24 26.33 42.74 -7.57
C ARG A 24 27.51 42.69 -8.55
N PRO A 25 27.20 42.51 -9.85
CA PRO A 25 27.61 43.55 -10.77
C PRO A 25 26.40 44.18 -11.48
N ALA A 26 26.56 45.46 -11.74
CA ALA A 26 25.71 46.27 -12.60
C ALA A 26 25.85 45.83 -14.06
N CYS A 27 24.75 45.95 -14.80
CA CYS A 27 24.60 46.30 -16.22
C CYS A 27 23.09 46.18 -16.51
N ALA A 28 22.40 47.00 -17.26
CA ALA A 28 22.57 48.34 -17.80
C ALA A 28 21.15 48.70 -18.28
N GLY A 29 20.72 49.93 -18.05
CA GLY A 29 19.47 50.43 -18.60
C GLY A 29 19.53 50.53 -20.13
N GLY A 30 18.39 50.31 -20.78
CA GLY A 30 18.21 50.59 -22.20
C GLY A 30 16.72 50.68 -22.53
N ARG A 31 16.21 51.91 -22.59
CA ARG A 31 14.87 52.25 -23.07
C ARG A 31 14.91 52.52 -24.58
N THR A 32 13.79 52.21 -25.24
CA THR A 32 13.32 52.61 -26.59
C THR A 32 14.12 52.05 -27.78
N THR A 33 13.52 51.52 -28.85
CA THR A 33 12.49 52.12 -29.71
C THR A 33 11.64 51.06 -30.46
N VAL A 34 10.32 51.31 -30.45
CA VAL A 34 9.35 51.25 -31.57
C VAL A 34 9.65 50.31 -32.75
N TRP A 35 8.79 49.30 -32.96
CA TRP A 35 8.25 49.02 -34.29
C TRP A 35 6.77 48.63 -34.19
N ARG A 36 5.94 49.46 -34.82
CA ARG A 36 4.49 49.34 -34.97
C ARG A 36 4.17 48.24 -35.97
N TRP A 37 3.25 47.34 -35.64
CA TRP A 37 2.22 46.89 -36.59
C TRP A 37 0.90 46.73 -35.83
N ALA A 38 -0.07 47.52 -36.26
CA ALA A 38 -1.45 47.50 -35.81
C ALA A 38 -2.28 46.58 -36.71
N ARG A 39 -3.25 45.88 -36.11
CA ARG A 39 -4.55 45.41 -36.66
C ARG A 39 -5.10 44.37 -35.66
N SER A 40 -5.92 44.73 -34.66
CA SER A 40 -7.35 45.11 -34.72
C SER A 40 -8.22 44.13 -35.51
N LEU A 41 -9.08 43.41 -34.76
CA LEU A 41 -10.44 42.90 -35.05
C LEU A 41 -10.75 41.85 -33.95
N TRP A 42 -11.27 42.23 -32.78
CA TRP A 42 -12.71 42.30 -32.46
C TRP A 42 -13.55 41.18 -33.11
N CYS A 43 -13.66 40.04 -32.41
CA CYS A 43 -14.85 39.19 -32.44
C CYS A 43 -15.29 38.96 -30.99
N THR A 44 -16.26 39.77 -30.58
CA THR A 44 -17.14 39.52 -29.43
C THR A 44 -18.01 38.31 -29.72
N GLY A 45 -17.77 37.22 -28.99
CA GLY A 45 -18.55 35.98 -29.04
C GLY A 45 -18.83 35.49 -27.64
N LEU A 46 -20.05 35.77 -27.19
CA LEU A 46 -20.66 35.48 -25.89
C LEU A 46 -20.51 34.00 -25.45
N CYS A 47 -20.12 33.83 -24.19
CA CYS A 47 -20.63 32.86 -23.23
C CYS A 47 -20.90 31.40 -23.68
N CYS A 48 -19.84 30.60 -23.68
CA CYS A 48 -19.93 29.24 -23.14
C CYS A 48 -19.03 29.16 -21.90
N ALA A 49 -19.38 29.92 -20.87
CA ALA A 49 -19.01 29.58 -19.50
C ALA A 49 -19.85 28.36 -19.08
N ALA A 50 -19.65 27.24 -19.78
CA ALA A 50 -19.90 25.95 -19.17
C ALA A 50 -18.90 25.90 -18.02
N ALA A 51 -19.39 26.22 -16.83
CA ALA A 51 -18.73 25.83 -15.62
C ALA A 51 -18.53 24.31 -15.73
N CYS A 52 -17.36 23.91 -16.21
CA CYS A 52 -16.74 22.69 -15.79
C CYS A 52 -16.62 22.87 -14.29
N ALA A 53 -17.68 22.53 -13.55
CA ALA A 53 -17.57 22.12 -12.19
C ALA A 53 -16.56 20.99 -12.26
N VAL A 54 -15.30 21.33 -12.01
CA VAL A 54 -14.25 20.36 -11.74
C VAL A 54 -14.79 19.72 -10.48
N ALA A 55 -15.56 18.64 -10.65
CA ALA A 55 -15.94 17.79 -9.56
C ALA A 55 -14.60 17.50 -8.90
N SER A 56 -14.38 18.10 -7.74
CA SER A 56 -13.16 17.93 -6.98
C SER A 56 -13.15 16.47 -6.61
N VAL A 57 -12.51 15.66 -7.45
CA VAL A 57 -12.26 14.26 -7.15
C VAL A 57 -11.40 14.34 -5.90
N GLU A 58 -12.00 14.02 -4.75
CA GLU A 58 -11.25 13.98 -3.51
C GLU A 58 -10.02 13.10 -3.77
N PRO A 59 -8.82 13.58 -3.40
CA PRO A 59 -7.60 12.82 -3.63
C PRO A 59 -7.75 11.46 -2.99
N TYR A 60 -7.47 10.41 -3.76
CA TYR A 60 -7.60 9.04 -3.31
C TYR A 60 -6.83 8.84 -2.00
N ARG A 61 -7.57 8.53 -0.92
CA ARG A 61 -7.01 8.40 0.42
C ARG A 61 -6.30 7.06 0.56
N LEU A 62 -5.08 7.07 1.09
CA LEU A 62 -4.40 5.83 1.48
C LEU A 62 -5.08 5.20 2.70
N LEU A 63 -5.24 3.89 2.69
CA LEU A 63 -5.68 3.14 3.86
C LEU A 63 -4.53 2.97 4.85
N THR A 64 -4.86 2.81 6.11
CA THR A 64 -3.94 2.27 7.13
C THR A 64 -3.87 0.76 7.05
N GLU A 65 -2.85 0.15 7.68
CA GLU A 65 -2.74 -1.30 7.77
C GLU A 65 -3.99 -1.93 8.43
N GLN A 66 -4.47 -1.31 9.51
CA GLN A 66 -5.67 -1.77 10.21
C GLN A 66 -6.90 -1.73 9.31
N GLU A 67 -7.07 -0.67 8.52
CA GLU A 67 -8.17 -0.55 7.54
C GLU A 67 -8.05 -1.58 6.42
N THR A 68 -6.84 -1.91 5.96
CA THR A 68 -6.63 -2.98 4.97
C THR A 68 -6.92 -4.38 5.52
N GLY A 69 -6.86 -4.56 6.84
CA GLY A 69 -7.28 -5.77 7.54
C GLY A 69 -8.80 -5.86 7.77
N ASP A 70 -9.58 -4.84 7.42
CA ASP A 70 -11.05 -4.87 7.52
C ASP A 70 -11.67 -5.06 6.12
N ALA A 71 -12.23 -6.26 5.90
CA ALA A 71 -12.83 -6.64 4.62
C ALA A 71 -13.94 -5.69 4.15
N ARG A 72 -14.72 -5.11 5.07
CA ARG A 72 -15.80 -4.17 4.71
C ARG A 72 -15.22 -2.84 4.23
N ILE A 73 -14.21 -2.33 4.93
CA ILE A 73 -13.51 -1.09 4.54
C ILE A 73 -12.82 -1.27 3.20
N VAL A 74 -12.14 -2.40 2.99
CA VAL A 74 -11.49 -2.73 1.71
C VAL A 74 -12.49 -2.74 0.56
N VAL A 75 -13.63 -3.44 0.70
CA VAL A 75 -14.68 -3.48 -0.33
C VAL A 75 -15.25 -2.09 -0.61
N GLN A 76 -15.54 -1.31 0.43
CA GLN A 76 -16.05 0.06 0.27
C GLN A 76 -15.04 0.94 -0.46
N HIS A 77 -13.76 0.84 -0.10
CA HIS A 77 -12.70 1.62 -0.70
C HIS A 77 -12.46 1.25 -2.17
N LEU A 78 -12.46 -0.04 -2.53
CA LEU A 78 -12.30 -0.48 -3.91
C LEU A 78 -13.45 -0.12 -4.84
N ARG A 79 -14.64 0.17 -4.29
CA ARG A 79 -15.78 0.70 -5.06
C ARG A 79 -15.62 2.18 -5.41
N GLN A 80 -14.74 2.90 -4.71
CA GLN A 80 -14.36 4.26 -5.08
C GLN A 80 -13.43 4.18 -6.29
N SER A 81 -13.53 5.10 -7.25
CA SER A 81 -12.63 5.11 -8.41
C SER A 81 -11.20 5.43 -7.96
N PRO A 82 -10.26 4.48 -8.05
CA PRO A 82 -8.88 4.72 -7.64
C PRO A 82 -8.15 5.61 -8.65
N ASP A 83 -7.20 6.43 -8.18
CA ASP A 83 -6.33 7.15 -9.11
C ASP A 83 -5.31 6.19 -9.74
N ALA A 84 -5.07 6.35 -11.04
CA ALA A 84 -4.17 5.48 -11.80
C ALA A 84 -2.72 5.49 -11.26
N GLY A 85 -2.31 6.59 -10.62
CA GLY A 85 -1.00 6.73 -10.00
C GLY A 85 -0.82 5.78 -8.81
N SER A 86 -1.79 5.76 -7.89
CA SER A 86 -1.81 4.86 -6.73
C SER A 86 -1.85 3.39 -7.16
N MET A 87 -2.67 3.04 -8.15
CA MET A 87 -2.71 1.67 -8.68
C MET A 87 -1.35 1.24 -9.25
N LYS A 88 -0.71 2.09 -10.07
CA LYS A 88 0.60 1.79 -10.68
C LYS A 88 1.70 1.68 -9.62
N ALA A 89 1.70 2.56 -8.63
CA ALA A 89 2.65 2.53 -7.53
C ALA A 89 2.49 1.27 -6.67
N ALA A 90 1.25 0.89 -6.32
CA ALA A 90 0.94 -0.33 -5.60
C ALA A 90 1.39 -1.56 -6.40
N GLN A 91 1.07 -1.64 -7.69
CA GLN A 91 1.49 -2.78 -8.54
C GLN A 91 3.02 -2.92 -8.58
N ARG A 92 3.77 -1.81 -8.66
CA ARG A 92 5.24 -1.86 -8.62
C ARG A 92 5.75 -2.42 -7.29
N LEU A 93 5.17 -1.99 -6.17
CA LEU A 93 5.52 -2.46 -4.83
C LEU A 93 5.19 -3.95 -4.67
N ARG A 94 4.00 -4.38 -5.10
CA ARG A 94 3.59 -5.80 -5.13
C ARG A 94 4.60 -6.67 -5.87
N ARG A 95 4.95 -6.30 -7.11
CA ARG A 95 5.94 -7.05 -7.92
C ARG A 95 7.32 -7.10 -7.25
N GLN A 96 7.71 -6.05 -6.53
CA GLN A 96 8.94 -6.08 -5.73
C GLN A 96 8.81 -7.05 -4.55
N GLY A 97 7.66 -7.06 -3.87
CA GLY A 97 7.34 -8.00 -2.78
C GLY A 97 7.41 -9.45 -3.23
N GLU A 98 6.81 -9.78 -4.37
CA GLU A 98 6.87 -11.12 -4.99
C GLU A 98 8.31 -11.56 -5.25
N ARG A 99 9.17 -10.65 -5.77
CA ARG A 99 10.59 -10.95 -5.95
C ARG A 99 11.32 -11.22 -4.63
N GLN A 100 10.93 -10.55 -3.53
CA GLN A 100 11.51 -10.83 -2.21
C GLN A 100 11.00 -12.16 -1.65
N MET A 101 9.74 -12.53 -1.88
CA MET A 101 9.22 -13.85 -1.54
C MET A 101 9.99 -14.96 -2.26
N GLN A 102 10.23 -14.81 -3.57
CA GLN A 102 11.02 -15.77 -4.35
C GLN A 102 12.44 -15.96 -3.82
N ARG A 103 13.01 -14.93 -3.17
CA ARG A 103 14.33 -14.95 -2.53
C ARG A 103 14.29 -15.45 -1.08
N GLY A 104 13.13 -15.82 -0.54
CA GLY A 104 12.96 -16.17 0.87
C GLY A 104 13.15 -15.01 1.85
N ASN A 105 13.15 -13.76 1.37
CA ASN A 105 13.29 -12.57 2.21
C ASN A 105 11.91 -12.07 2.67
N TRP A 106 11.31 -12.83 3.59
CA TRP A 106 9.96 -12.55 4.10
C TRP A 106 9.81 -11.17 4.75
N PRO A 107 10.76 -10.66 5.58
CA PRO A 107 10.63 -9.32 6.14
C PRO A 107 10.62 -8.20 5.09
N ALA A 108 11.40 -8.33 4.02
CA ALA A 108 11.37 -7.37 2.92
C ALA A 108 10.09 -7.48 2.10
N ALA A 109 9.62 -8.71 1.82
CA ALA A 109 8.36 -8.96 1.15
C ALA A 109 7.18 -8.34 1.93
N PHE A 110 7.07 -8.64 3.22
CA PHE A 110 6.06 -8.13 4.14
C PHE A 110 5.94 -6.60 4.06
N ARG A 111 7.06 -5.88 4.19
CA ARG A 111 7.08 -4.40 4.08
C ARG A 111 6.62 -3.89 2.71
N LEU A 112 6.97 -4.58 1.63
CA LEU A 112 6.61 -4.16 0.27
C LEU A 112 5.12 -4.40 -0.02
N PHE A 113 4.59 -5.55 0.39
CA PHE A 113 3.15 -5.81 0.33
C PHE A 113 2.37 -4.85 1.21
N GLY A 114 2.86 -4.55 2.41
CA GLY A 114 2.24 -3.59 3.31
C GLY A 114 2.12 -2.20 2.67
N LYS A 115 3.20 -1.72 2.04
CA LYS A 115 3.17 -0.46 1.27
C LYS A 115 2.27 -0.51 0.04
N SER A 116 2.10 -1.69 -0.57
CA SER A 116 1.23 -1.91 -1.71
C SER A 116 -0.24 -1.85 -1.31
N MET A 117 -0.65 -2.61 -0.30
CA MET A 117 -2.07 -2.75 0.07
C MET A 117 -2.66 -1.45 0.62
N VAL A 118 -1.88 -0.63 1.33
CA VAL A 118 -2.31 0.70 1.79
C VAL A 118 -2.55 1.70 0.65
N ARG A 119 -1.91 1.47 -0.51
CA ARG A 119 -2.09 2.29 -1.72
C ARG A 119 -3.20 1.80 -2.60
N TYR A 120 -3.31 0.48 -2.75
CA TYR A 120 -4.38 -0.14 -3.50
C TYR A 120 -4.52 -1.55 -2.96
N PRO A 121 -5.61 -1.88 -2.25
CA PRO A 121 -5.77 -3.16 -1.57
C PRO A 121 -6.17 -4.26 -2.58
N ALA A 122 -5.30 -4.51 -3.55
CA ALA A 122 -5.45 -5.59 -4.51
C ALA A 122 -5.42 -6.96 -3.79
N PRO A 123 -6.23 -7.94 -4.22
CA PRO A 123 -6.30 -9.25 -3.59
C PRO A 123 -4.94 -9.92 -3.42
N GLU A 124 -4.08 -9.86 -4.43
CA GLU A 124 -2.75 -10.47 -4.39
C GLU A 124 -1.80 -9.75 -3.42
N ALA A 125 -1.98 -8.44 -3.23
CA ALA A 125 -1.16 -7.69 -2.29
C ALA A 125 -1.53 -8.02 -0.83
N LEU A 126 -2.82 -8.16 -0.55
CA LEU A 126 -3.34 -8.55 0.77
C LEU A 126 -2.95 -10.00 1.12
N ALA A 127 -3.12 -10.94 0.18
CA ALA A 127 -2.71 -12.32 0.39
C ALA A 127 -1.18 -12.45 0.52
N GLY A 128 -0.42 -11.75 -0.32
CA GLY A 128 1.04 -11.73 -0.23
C GLY A 128 1.57 -11.13 1.07
N TYR A 129 0.87 -10.14 1.63
CA TYR A 129 1.17 -9.61 2.96
C TYR A 129 1.00 -10.69 4.04
N ALA A 130 -0.15 -11.38 4.06
CA ALA A 130 -0.43 -12.46 5.00
C ALA A 130 0.58 -13.62 4.87
N ASP A 131 0.89 -14.05 3.65
CA ASP A 131 1.87 -15.11 3.39
C ASP A 131 3.27 -14.73 3.90
N ALA A 132 3.71 -13.50 3.60
CA ALA A 132 5.01 -13.00 4.03
C ALA A 132 5.09 -12.81 5.56
N GLU A 133 4.00 -12.36 6.18
CA GLU A 133 3.90 -12.23 7.65
C GLU A 133 4.08 -13.58 8.34
N ILE A 134 3.28 -14.57 7.96
CA ILE A 134 3.32 -15.90 8.59
C ILE A 134 4.71 -16.52 8.43
N ARG A 135 5.30 -16.45 7.23
CA ARG A 135 6.64 -17.00 6.98
C ARG A 135 7.74 -16.26 7.73
N MET A 136 7.63 -14.95 7.86
CA MET A 136 8.53 -14.16 8.71
C MET A 136 8.42 -14.62 10.18
N LEU A 137 7.20 -14.77 10.70
CA LEU A 137 6.96 -15.18 12.07
C LEU A 137 7.38 -16.64 12.32
N ALA A 138 7.21 -17.53 11.34
CA ALA A 138 7.72 -18.89 11.37
C ALA A 138 9.26 -18.92 11.46
N GLN A 139 9.97 -18.10 10.67
CA GLN A 139 11.43 -17.97 10.78
C GLN A 139 11.87 -17.45 12.16
N MET A 140 11.13 -16.51 12.73
CA MET A 140 11.40 -16.01 14.08
C MET A 140 11.16 -17.10 15.14
N HIS A 141 10.05 -17.84 15.02
CA HIS A 141 9.70 -18.94 15.92
C HIS A 141 10.73 -20.08 15.87
N ALA A 142 11.22 -20.43 14.68
CA ALA A 142 12.25 -21.46 14.53
C ALA A 142 13.59 -21.10 15.21
N ARG A 143 13.90 -19.80 15.33
CA ARG A 143 15.10 -19.32 16.04
C ARG A 143 14.86 -19.21 17.55
N GLN A 144 13.66 -18.80 17.94
CA GLN A 144 13.26 -18.62 19.32
C GLN A 144 11.79 -19.05 19.47
N PRO A 145 11.55 -20.30 19.92
CA PRO A 145 10.20 -20.81 20.07
C PRO A 145 9.36 -19.89 20.97
N ARG A 146 8.18 -19.52 20.46
CA ARG A 146 7.21 -18.69 21.18
C ARG A 146 6.08 -19.55 21.72
N ALA A 147 5.46 -19.13 22.81
CA ALA A 147 4.29 -19.80 23.34
C ALA A 147 3.12 -19.81 22.33
N ASP A 148 2.30 -20.86 22.38
CA ASP A 148 1.16 -21.05 21.49
C ASP A 148 0.17 -19.88 21.51
N ALA A 149 -0.01 -19.23 22.66
CA ALA A 149 -0.87 -18.05 22.78
C ALA A 149 -0.40 -16.90 21.87
N THR A 150 0.90 -16.69 21.77
CA THR A 150 1.51 -15.71 20.86
C THR A 150 1.32 -16.13 19.41
N MET A 151 1.51 -17.41 19.09
CA MET A 151 1.27 -17.93 17.74
C MET A 151 -0.19 -17.75 17.31
N ARG A 152 -1.16 -17.96 18.20
CA ARG A 152 -2.58 -17.71 17.93
C ARG A 152 -2.88 -16.23 17.68
N ALA A 153 -2.21 -15.31 18.37
CA ALA A 153 -2.36 -13.88 18.12
C ALA A 153 -1.78 -13.49 16.75
N ASP A 154 -0.59 -13.98 16.44
CA ASP A 154 0.10 -13.81 15.17
C ASP A 154 -0.78 -14.28 13.99
N VAL A 155 -1.34 -15.50 14.05
CA VAL A 155 -2.17 -16.01 12.95
C VAL A 155 -3.53 -15.31 12.82
N ARG A 156 -4.10 -14.79 13.91
CA ARG A 156 -5.34 -13.98 13.82
C ARG A 156 -5.11 -12.73 12.98
N HIS A 157 -3.92 -12.14 13.07
CA HIS A 157 -3.55 -10.99 12.26
C HIS A 157 -3.60 -11.35 10.76
N ALA A 158 -2.89 -12.40 10.36
CA ALA A 158 -2.83 -12.82 8.97
C ALA A 158 -4.19 -13.27 8.39
N VAL A 159 -5.05 -13.93 9.19
CA VAL A 159 -6.41 -14.32 8.76
C VAL A 159 -7.22 -13.12 8.26
N ARG A 160 -7.13 -11.97 8.93
CA ARG A 160 -7.84 -10.75 8.51
C ARG A 160 -7.46 -10.33 7.09
N PHE A 161 -6.18 -10.46 6.74
CA PHE A 161 -5.69 -10.09 5.41
C PHE A 161 -6.07 -11.10 4.32
N TYR A 162 -6.14 -12.40 4.64
CA TYR A 162 -6.72 -13.37 3.72
C TYR A 162 -8.22 -13.12 3.49
N GLU A 163 -8.97 -12.79 4.54
CA GLU A 163 -10.41 -12.46 4.41
C GLU A 163 -10.61 -11.17 3.61
N SER A 164 -9.82 -10.13 3.87
CA SER A 164 -9.79 -8.92 3.06
C SER A 164 -9.40 -9.20 1.60
N SER A 165 -8.47 -10.11 1.34
CA SER A 165 -8.08 -10.51 -0.02
C SER A 165 -9.26 -11.13 -0.78
N LEU A 166 -9.96 -12.08 -0.16
CA LEU A 166 -11.14 -12.71 -0.75
C LEU A 166 -12.28 -11.70 -0.96
N ALA A 167 -12.45 -10.75 -0.05
CA ALA A 167 -13.44 -9.69 -0.17
C ALA A 167 -13.09 -8.71 -1.31
N ALA A 168 -11.83 -8.29 -1.41
CA ALA A 168 -11.33 -7.47 -2.53
C ALA A 168 -11.55 -8.18 -3.88
N ASP A 169 -11.36 -9.49 -3.91
CA ASP A 169 -11.57 -10.29 -5.13
C ASP A 169 -13.04 -10.33 -5.56
N THR A 170 -14.00 -10.18 -4.63
CA THR A 170 -15.42 -10.04 -5.03
C THR A 170 -15.72 -8.75 -5.80
N VAL A 171 -14.87 -7.73 -5.67
CA VAL A 171 -14.99 -6.44 -6.37
C VAL A 171 -14.16 -6.45 -7.65
N LEU A 172 -12.92 -6.95 -7.57
CA LEU A 172 -11.95 -6.83 -8.67
C LEU A 172 -11.87 -8.08 -9.56
N GLY A 173 -12.26 -9.25 -9.07
CA GLY A 173 -12.22 -10.51 -9.82
C GLY A 173 -10.86 -10.86 -10.40
N SER A 174 -9.77 -10.50 -9.70
CA SER A 174 -8.41 -10.59 -10.24
C SER A 174 -7.69 -11.89 -9.87
N LEU A 175 -8.16 -12.62 -8.84
CA LEU A 175 -7.53 -13.85 -8.41
C LEU A 175 -7.85 -15.01 -9.37
N PRO A 176 -6.82 -15.78 -9.81
CA PRO A 176 -7.05 -17.07 -10.44
C PRO A 176 -7.77 -18.04 -9.48
N SER A 177 -8.64 -18.91 -10.01
CA SER A 177 -9.43 -19.87 -9.20
C SER A 177 -8.57 -20.71 -8.23
N LYS A 178 -7.39 -21.16 -8.67
CA LYS A 178 -6.44 -21.92 -7.84
C LYS A 178 -5.93 -21.09 -6.65
N GLU A 179 -5.63 -19.82 -6.89
CA GLU A 179 -5.12 -18.88 -5.89
C GLU A 179 -6.19 -18.57 -4.85
N ARG A 180 -7.39 -18.24 -5.32
CA ARG A 180 -8.56 -18.03 -4.46
C ARG A 180 -8.82 -19.23 -3.56
N SER A 181 -8.82 -20.43 -4.14
CA SER A 181 -9.02 -21.67 -3.38
C SER A 181 -7.91 -21.92 -2.35
N ARG A 182 -6.66 -21.53 -2.62
CA ARG A 182 -5.56 -21.59 -1.63
C ARG A 182 -5.85 -20.66 -0.46
N ILE A 183 -6.20 -19.41 -0.74
CA ILE A 183 -6.48 -18.40 0.28
C ILE A 183 -7.67 -18.83 1.15
N GLU A 184 -8.74 -19.36 0.56
CA GLU A 184 -9.90 -19.89 1.29
C GLU A 184 -9.51 -21.03 2.24
N ARG A 185 -8.69 -21.99 1.78
CA ARG A 185 -8.17 -23.07 2.63
C ARG A 185 -7.28 -22.55 3.75
N ASN A 186 -6.38 -21.61 3.46
CA ASN A 186 -5.46 -21.03 4.45
C ASN A 186 -6.22 -20.27 5.54
N ALA A 187 -7.16 -19.40 5.15
CA ALA A 187 -8.03 -18.71 6.10
C ALA A 187 -8.89 -19.68 6.91
N GLY A 188 -9.47 -20.69 6.25
CA GLY A 188 -10.28 -21.73 6.90
C GLY A 188 -9.50 -22.51 7.97
N CYS A 189 -8.31 -23.01 7.62
CA CYS A 189 -7.52 -23.82 8.54
C CYS A 189 -6.94 -23.00 9.70
N LEU A 190 -6.51 -21.77 9.45
CA LEU A 190 -6.03 -20.88 10.52
C LEU A 190 -7.15 -20.52 11.50
N ARG A 191 -8.37 -20.27 11.03
CA ARG A 191 -9.54 -20.08 11.92
C ARG A 191 -9.82 -21.31 12.77
N ALA A 192 -9.72 -22.51 12.19
CA ALA A 192 -9.87 -23.75 12.93
C ALA A 192 -8.81 -23.88 14.04
N PHE A 193 -7.54 -23.62 13.72
CA PHE A 193 -6.45 -23.61 14.69
C PHE A 193 -6.65 -22.57 15.80
N ILE A 194 -7.07 -21.35 15.47
CA ILE A 194 -7.35 -20.30 16.46
C ILE A 194 -8.39 -20.78 17.48
N ARG A 195 -9.45 -21.46 17.01
CA ARG A 195 -10.57 -21.94 17.84
C ARG A 195 -10.22 -23.19 18.66
N THR A 196 -9.61 -24.18 18.04
CA THR A 196 -9.45 -25.54 18.61
C THR A 196 -8.04 -25.81 19.13
N GLY A 197 -7.03 -25.17 18.55
CA GLY A 197 -5.62 -25.51 18.74
C GLY A 197 -5.12 -26.60 17.81
N ASP A 198 -6.00 -27.22 17.03
CA ASP A 198 -5.61 -28.30 16.12
C ASP A 198 -4.70 -27.77 15.02
N GLN A 199 -3.59 -28.47 14.78
CA GLN A 199 -2.64 -28.19 13.71
C GLN A 199 -2.76 -29.26 12.62
N PRO A 200 -3.82 -29.22 11.79
CA PRO A 200 -4.00 -30.23 10.76
C PRO A 200 -2.84 -30.19 9.77
N ALA A 201 -2.33 -31.37 9.41
CA ALA A 201 -1.22 -31.52 8.48
C ALA A 201 -1.53 -30.94 7.09
N SER A 202 -2.78 -30.62 6.75
CA SER A 202 -3.16 -29.97 5.49
C SER A 202 -3.11 -28.44 5.53
N CYS A 203 -2.84 -27.81 6.68
CA CYS A 203 -2.80 -26.36 6.81
C CYS A 203 -1.41 -25.83 6.46
N GLU A 204 -1.24 -25.47 5.19
CA GLU A 204 0.02 -24.97 4.64
C GLU A 204 0.67 -23.87 5.51
N PRO A 205 -0.05 -22.84 6.02
CA PRO A 205 0.60 -21.81 6.82
C PRO A 205 1.11 -22.31 8.18
N LEU A 206 0.48 -23.32 8.77
CA LEU A 206 0.96 -23.96 10.01
C LEU A 206 2.15 -24.89 9.75
N GLN A 207 2.23 -25.49 8.56
CA GLN A 207 3.43 -26.22 8.15
C GLN A 207 4.65 -25.29 8.01
N TRP A 208 4.46 -24.03 7.59
CA TRP A 208 5.54 -23.04 7.60
C TRP A 208 6.08 -22.81 9.02
N TYR A 209 5.19 -22.68 10.02
CA TYR A 209 5.58 -22.60 11.43
C TYR A 209 6.36 -23.83 11.91
N ALA A 210 5.88 -25.03 11.59
CA ALA A 210 6.53 -26.28 12.00
C ALA A 210 7.91 -26.48 11.35
N SER A 211 8.10 -25.99 10.12
CA SER A 211 9.33 -26.17 9.34
C SER A 211 10.31 -24.99 9.42
N GLY A 212 9.86 -23.83 9.88
CA GLY A 212 10.62 -22.58 9.85
C GLY A 212 10.92 -22.04 8.44
N ARG A 213 10.22 -22.54 7.40
CA ARG A 213 10.51 -22.25 5.99
C ARG A 213 9.36 -21.54 5.27
#